data_AF-A0A229T7J6-F1
#
_entry.id   AF-A0A229T7J6-F1
#
_cell.length_a   1.000
_cell.length_b   1.000
_cell.length_c   1.000
_cell.angle_alpha   90.00
_cell.angle_beta   90.00
_cell.angle_gamma   90.00
#
_symmetry.space_group_name_H-M   'P 1'
#
loop_
_entity.id
_entity.type
_entity.pdbx_description
1 polymer ?
#
loop_
_entity_poly.entity_id
_entity_poly.type
_entity_poly.pdbx_seq_one_letter_code
_entity_poly.pdbx_strand_id
1 'polypeptide(L)'
;MIAAAVAAAALATAGVFVLGDSAGAADGIVTAIHPDGRVEWTDARFVKAEENGSNAEPVPGTAHKAVLAGDVKIFTGVGSWCASAAAGLAVGLDGTGSRPCTRAEFLATTPDSLYAVKITVKGDVVTRIAEYYHP
;
A
#
# COMPACT_ATOMS: atom_id res chain seq x y z
N MET A 1 4.40 12.63 -51.89
CA MET A 1 3.57 13.11 -50.77
C MET A 1 4.25 12.63 -49.50
N ILE A 2 4.70 13.56 -48.65
CA ILE A 2 5.50 13.29 -47.46
C ILE A 2 4.54 13.24 -46.27
N ALA A 3 4.41 12.09 -45.61
CA ALA A 3 3.68 11.98 -44.35
C ALA A 3 4.69 11.83 -43.21
N ALA A 4 4.86 12.91 -42.45
CA ALA A 4 5.67 12.93 -41.23
C ALA A 4 4.90 12.23 -40.11
N ALA A 5 5.46 11.14 -39.57
CA ALA A 5 4.98 10.51 -38.36
C ALA A 5 5.78 11.07 -37.17
N VAL A 6 5.12 11.91 -36.37
CA VAL A 6 5.61 12.35 -35.06
C VAL A 6 5.23 11.26 -34.06
N ALA A 7 6.20 10.50 -33.55
CA ALA A 7 5.99 9.57 -32.45
C ALA A 7 6.76 10.07 -31.22
N ALA A 8 5.99 10.45 -30.20
CA ALA A 8 6.44 11.02 -28.95
C ALA A 8 7.30 10.03 -28.13
N ALA A 9 8.30 10.58 -27.45
CA ALA A 9 9.26 9.89 -26.62
C ALA A 9 8.61 9.21 -25.39
N ALA A 10 8.97 7.96 -25.13
CA ALA A 10 8.80 7.32 -23.83
C ALA A 10 10.17 7.25 -23.15
N LEU A 11 10.47 8.22 -22.28
CA LEU A 11 11.55 8.13 -21.31
C LEU A 11 11.13 7.14 -20.21
N ALA A 12 11.45 5.86 -20.39
CA ALA A 12 11.36 4.87 -19.33
C ALA A 12 12.55 5.10 -18.37
N THR A 13 12.32 5.86 -17.30
CA THR A 13 13.25 5.90 -16.17
C THR A 13 13.20 4.55 -15.47
N ALA A 14 14.25 3.75 -15.69
CA ALA A 14 14.50 2.51 -14.96
C ALA A 14 14.76 2.86 -13.48
N GLY A 15 13.70 2.84 -12.67
CA GLY A 15 13.82 2.81 -11.21
C GLY A 15 14.42 1.47 -10.80
N VAL A 16 15.64 1.52 -10.26
CA VAL A 16 16.39 0.37 -9.74
C VAL A 16 15.57 -0.32 -8.64
N PHE A 17 15.23 -1.59 -8.86
CA PHE A 17 14.61 -2.45 -7.87
C PHE A 17 15.69 -3.03 -6.96
N VAL A 18 15.68 -2.66 -5.68
CA VAL A 18 16.39 -3.42 -4.65
C VAL A 18 15.39 -3.70 -3.54
N LEU A 19 14.65 -4.81 -3.68
CA LEU A 19 14.05 -5.52 -2.56
C LEU A 19 14.77 -6.87 -2.52
N GLY A 20 15.55 -7.09 -1.48
CA GLY A 20 16.31 -8.33 -1.28
C GLY A 20 15.38 -9.55 -1.23
N ASP A 21 15.92 -10.69 -1.63
CA ASP A 21 15.28 -11.99 -1.91
C ASP A 21 14.61 -12.69 -0.70
N SER A 22 14.17 -11.95 0.32
CA SER A 22 13.50 -12.49 1.50
C SER A 22 12.11 -11.88 1.61
N ALA A 23 11.09 -12.72 1.85
CA ALA A 23 9.76 -12.21 2.11
C ALA A 23 9.79 -11.32 3.36
N GLY A 24 9.72 -10.00 3.16
CA GLY A 24 9.84 -9.00 4.21
C GLY A 24 8.49 -8.41 4.54
N ALA A 25 8.16 -8.36 5.83
CA ALA A 25 7.09 -7.51 6.33
C ALA A 25 7.69 -6.16 6.72
N ALA A 26 7.08 -5.07 6.26
CA ALA A 26 7.48 -3.70 6.57
C ALA A 26 6.25 -2.87 6.93
N ASP A 27 6.49 -1.83 7.72
CA ASP A 27 5.49 -0.80 7.99
C ASP A 27 5.63 0.30 6.96
N GLY A 28 4.53 0.73 6.37
CA GLY A 28 4.54 1.67 5.27
C GLY A 28 3.32 2.58 5.25
N ILE A 29 3.40 3.63 4.47
CA ILE A 29 2.27 4.51 4.15
C ILE A 29 1.99 4.32 2.66
N VAL A 30 0.79 3.84 2.32
CA VAL A 30 0.36 3.72 0.92
C VAL A 30 0.15 5.11 0.35
N THR A 31 0.85 5.42 -0.73
CA THR A 31 0.82 6.73 -1.41
C THR A 31 0.00 6.70 -2.69
N ALA A 32 -0.12 5.53 -3.33
CA ALA A 32 -0.97 5.35 -4.50
C ALA A 32 -1.44 3.89 -4.65
N ILE A 33 -2.67 3.73 -5.12
CA ILE A 33 -3.26 2.46 -5.55
C ILE A 33 -3.70 2.66 -7.00
N HIS A 34 -3.17 1.84 -7.91
CA HIS A 34 -3.44 1.94 -9.33
C HIS A 34 -4.44 0.86 -9.77
N PRO A 35 -5.34 1.14 -10.74
CA PRO A 35 -6.32 0.16 -11.24
C PRO A 35 -5.71 -1.13 -11.81
N ASP A 36 -4.45 -1.09 -12.26
CA ASP A 36 -3.72 -2.25 -12.77
C ASP A 36 -3.22 -3.20 -11.65
N GLY A 37 -3.43 -2.83 -10.39
CA GLY A 37 -2.98 -3.60 -9.23
C GLY A 37 -1.60 -3.21 -8.73
N ARG A 38 -0.98 -2.15 -9.25
CA ARG A 38 0.24 -1.59 -8.67
C ARG A 38 -0.08 -0.78 -7.42
N VAL A 39 0.76 -0.93 -6.40
CA VAL A 39 0.70 -0.15 -5.17
C VAL A 39 2.05 0.52 -4.96
N GLU A 40 2.00 1.79 -4.54
CA GLU A 40 3.16 2.57 -4.15
C GLU A 40 3.08 2.91 -2.67
N TRP A 41 4.21 2.86 -1.98
CA TRP A 41 4.29 3.20 -0.56
C TRP A 41 5.65 3.78 -0.21
N THR A 42 5.73 4.47 0.92
CA THR A 42 7.01 4.74 1.59
C THR A 42 7.07 3.98 2.91
N ASP A 43 8.25 3.66 3.40
CA ASP A 43 8.37 3.09 4.75
C ASP A 43 7.81 4.09 5.77
N ALA A 44 7.23 3.55 6.85
CA ALA A 44 6.67 4.29 7.95
C ALA A 44 7.51 4.09 9.21
N ARG A 45 7.64 5.15 10.00
CA ARG A 45 8.05 5.07 11.40
C ARG A 45 6.88 5.51 12.28
N PHE A 46 6.64 4.79 13.37
CA PHE A 46 5.65 5.20 14.37
C PHE A 46 6.33 6.06 15.42
N VAL A 47 5.97 7.35 15.45
CA VAL A 47 6.42 8.29 16.48
C VAL A 47 5.33 8.44 17.51
N LYS A 48 5.69 8.69 18.77
CA LYS A 48 4.69 8.94 19.81
C LYS A 48 3.94 10.25 19.50
N ALA A 49 2.61 10.20 19.51
CA ALA A 49 1.77 11.39 19.38
C ALA A 49 1.70 12.18 20.70
N GLU A 50 1.41 13.49 20.61
CA GLU A 50 1.27 14.36 21.79
C GLU A 50 0.09 13.94 22.69
N GLU A 51 -1.03 13.53 22.08
CA GLU A 51 -2.12 12.84 22.75
C GLU A 51 -2.09 11.35 22.42
N ASN A 52 -2.26 10.50 23.44
CA ASN A 52 -2.32 9.04 23.43
C ASN A 52 -2.33 8.37 22.03
N GLY A 53 -1.26 7.63 21.74
CA GLY A 53 -1.13 6.86 20.50
C GLY A 53 0.25 7.04 19.90
N SER A 54 0.36 6.69 18.64
CA SER A 54 1.47 7.08 17.79
C SER A 54 0.93 7.87 16.59
N ASN A 55 1.83 8.33 15.73
CA ASN A 55 1.53 8.78 14.39
C ASN A 55 2.44 8.02 13.44
N ALA A 56 1.93 7.60 12.29
CA ALA A 56 2.75 7.11 11.20
C ALA A 56 3.36 8.30 10.44
N GLU A 57 4.70 8.36 10.41
CA GLU A 57 5.44 9.32 9.61
C GLU A 57 6.19 8.63 8.47
N PRO A 58 6.20 9.21 7.26
CA PRO A 58 6.98 8.66 6.15
C PRO A 58 8.48 8.79 6.44
N VAL A 59 9.25 7.74 6.13
CA VAL A 59 10.71 7.76 6.18
C VAL A 59 11.24 8.30 4.84
N PRO A 60 11.91 9.47 4.79
CA PRO A 60 12.39 10.03 3.53
C PRO A 60 13.34 9.08 2.78
N GLY A 61 13.18 8.99 1.46
CA GLY A 61 14.05 8.19 0.58
C GLY A 61 13.69 6.70 0.47
N THR A 62 12.60 6.24 1.09
CA THR A 62 12.16 4.83 1.09
C THR A 62 10.97 4.59 0.15
N ALA A 63 11.00 5.14 -1.07
CA ALA A 63 9.91 4.95 -2.01
C ALA A 63 9.93 3.54 -2.62
N HIS A 64 8.79 2.86 -2.57
CA HIS A 64 8.61 1.50 -3.06
C HIS A 64 7.41 1.41 -4.00
N LYS A 65 7.46 0.40 -4.88
CA LYS A 65 6.34 0.02 -5.74
C LYS A 65 6.39 -1.46 -6.05
N ALA A 66 5.23 -2.10 -6.11
CA ALA A 66 5.09 -3.50 -6.47
C ALA A 66 3.66 -3.77 -6.95
N VAL A 67 3.46 -4.93 -7.59
CA VAL A 67 2.13 -5.37 -8.02
C VAL A 67 1.51 -6.27 -6.94
N LEU A 68 0.22 -6.12 -6.71
CA LEU A 68 -0.53 -7.05 -5.87
C LEU A 68 -0.56 -8.45 -6.51
N ALA A 69 -0.17 -9.46 -5.73
CA ALA A 69 -0.39 -10.85 -6.11
C ALA A 69 -1.88 -11.10 -6.42
N GLY A 70 -2.18 -12.07 -7.30
CA GLY A 70 -3.55 -12.40 -7.67
C GLY A 70 -4.42 -12.84 -6.49
N ASP A 71 -3.80 -13.46 -5.48
CA ASP A 71 -4.43 -13.98 -4.27
C ASP A 71 -4.09 -13.18 -3.00
N VAL A 72 -3.62 -11.94 -3.17
CA VAL A 72 -3.23 -11.01 -2.09
C VAL A 72 -4.23 -11.00 -0.94
N LYS A 73 -3.73 -11.01 0.30
CA LYS A 73 -4.55 -10.91 1.50
C LYS A 73 -4.60 -9.46 1.99
N ILE A 74 -5.78 -8.86 1.96
CA ILE A 74 -5.97 -7.46 2.32
C ILE A 74 -6.86 -7.40 3.56
N PHE A 75 -6.47 -6.61 4.55
CA PHE A 75 -7.23 -6.45 5.79
C PHE A 75 -7.40 -4.98 6.19
N THR A 76 -8.59 -4.61 6.67
CA THR A 76 -8.93 -3.26 7.17
C THR A 76 -9.46 -3.32 8.60
N GLY A 77 -9.29 -2.23 9.35
CA GLY A 77 -9.74 -2.10 10.74
C GLY A 77 -11.17 -1.57 10.86
N VAL A 78 -11.52 -0.56 10.06
CA VAL A 78 -12.80 0.19 10.17
C VAL A 78 -13.56 0.34 8.84
N GLY A 79 -13.15 -0.37 7.79
CA GLY A 79 -13.84 -0.35 6.50
C GLY A 79 -13.54 0.88 5.63
N SER A 80 -12.51 1.65 5.98
CA SER A 80 -11.97 2.78 5.20
C SER A 80 -11.60 2.38 3.76
N TRP A 81 -11.15 1.14 3.57
CA TRP A 81 -10.79 0.60 2.25
C TRP A 81 -11.90 -0.23 1.60
N CYS A 82 -12.92 -0.64 2.35
CA CYS A 82 -13.79 -1.72 1.90
C CYS A 82 -15.19 -1.52 2.48
N ALA A 83 -16.15 -1.23 1.62
CA ALA A 83 -17.55 -1.05 2.02
C ALA A 83 -18.13 -2.29 2.72
N SER A 84 -17.68 -3.49 2.34
CA SER A 84 -18.08 -4.74 3.00
C SER A 84 -17.59 -4.87 4.45
N ALA A 85 -16.56 -4.11 4.85
CA ALA A 85 -15.99 -4.14 6.18
C ALA A 85 -16.58 -3.06 7.12
N ALA A 86 -17.52 -2.22 6.65
CA ALA A 86 -17.99 -1.01 7.35
C ALA A 86 -18.67 -1.22 8.72
N ALA A 87 -19.04 -2.44 9.11
CA ALA A 87 -19.77 -2.68 10.36
C ALA A 87 -18.87 -2.84 11.60
N GLY A 88 -18.19 -1.79 12.06
CA GLY A 88 -17.47 -1.76 13.35
C GLY A 88 -15.98 -2.12 13.31
N LEU A 89 -15.27 -1.86 14.41
CA LEU A 89 -13.83 -2.07 14.55
C LEU A 89 -13.49 -3.57 14.63
N ALA A 90 -12.53 -4.04 13.85
CA ALA A 90 -11.86 -5.31 14.11
C ALA A 90 -10.36 -5.22 13.82
N VAL A 91 -9.57 -5.44 14.87
CA VAL A 91 -8.11 -5.37 14.86
C VAL A 91 -7.52 -6.61 15.49
N GLY A 92 -6.35 -7.02 15.00
CA GLY A 92 -5.51 -8.06 15.60
C GLY A 92 -4.68 -7.52 16.75
N LEU A 93 -3.97 -8.42 17.43
CA LEU A 93 -3.10 -8.10 18.55
C LEU A 93 -1.91 -7.20 18.16
N ASP A 94 -1.56 -7.15 16.88
CA ASP A 94 -0.49 -6.29 16.35
C ASP A 94 -0.99 -4.92 15.89
N GLY A 95 -2.23 -4.54 16.23
CA GLY A 95 -2.83 -3.25 15.86
C GLY A 95 -3.27 -3.16 14.40
N THR A 96 -3.06 -4.21 13.60
CA THR A 96 -3.53 -4.25 12.22
C THR A 96 -4.99 -4.68 12.12
N GLY A 97 -5.70 -4.19 11.13
CA GLY A 97 -7.06 -4.61 10.81
C GLY A 97 -7.13 -6.11 10.56
N SER A 98 -8.24 -6.73 10.95
CA SER A 98 -8.49 -8.16 10.78
C SER A 98 -9.67 -8.46 9.87
N ARG A 99 -10.39 -7.45 9.36
CA ARG A 99 -11.49 -7.67 8.42
C ARG A 99 -10.95 -7.90 7.02
N PRO A 100 -11.28 -9.03 6.37
CA PRO A 100 -10.83 -9.27 5.01
C PRO A 100 -11.45 -8.24 4.06
N CYS A 101 -10.64 -7.83 3.09
CA CYS A 101 -11.02 -6.97 1.99
C CYS A 101 -10.71 -7.68 0.68
N THR A 102 -11.60 -7.61 -0.30
CA THR A 102 -11.28 -8.16 -1.61
C THR A 102 -10.30 -7.26 -2.36
N ARG A 103 -9.52 -7.87 -3.26
CA ARG A 103 -8.64 -7.12 -4.17
C ARG A 103 -9.42 -6.08 -4.98
N ALA A 104 -10.63 -6.42 -5.45
CA ALA A 104 -11.45 -5.50 -6.23
C ALA A 104 -11.91 -4.28 -5.43
N GLU A 105 -12.35 -4.48 -4.19
CA GLU A 105 -12.73 -3.37 -3.30
C GLU A 105 -11.53 -2.47 -3.00
N PHE A 106 -10.39 -3.06 -2.65
CA PHE A 106 -9.18 -2.30 -2.40
C PHE A 106 -8.74 -1.46 -3.61
N LEU A 107 -8.78 -2.02 -4.83
CA LEU A 107 -8.44 -1.29 -6.05
C LEU A 107 -9.47 -0.22 -6.45
N ALA A 108 -10.70 -0.30 -5.92
CA ALA A 108 -11.71 0.72 -6.10
C ALA A 108 -11.57 1.90 -5.12
N THR A 109 -10.64 1.81 -4.16
CA THR A 109 -10.37 2.91 -3.23
C THR A 109 -9.52 3.99 -3.88
N THR A 110 -9.86 5.23 -3.59
CA THR A 110 -8.94 6.37 -3.73
C THR A 110 -8.46 6.70 -2.32
N PRO A 111 -7.17 6.50 -1.99
CA PRO A 111 -6.67 6.91 -0.69
C PRO A 111 -6.66 8.45 -0.64
N ASP A 112 -7.73 9.03 -0.10
CA ASP A 112 -7.80 10.47 0.20
C ASP A 112 -6.86 10.83 1.37
N SER A 113 -6.42 9.81 2.12
CA SER A 113 -5.50 9.92 3.25
C SER A 113 -4.41 8.84 3.20
N LEU A 114 -3.24 9.21 3.72
CA LEU A 114 -2.08 8.34 3.95
C LEU A 114 -2.46 7.22 4.93
N TYR A 115 -2.71 6.01 4.44
CA TYR A 115 -2.99 4.88 5.33
C TYR A 115 -1.68 4.21 5.74
N ALA A 116 -1.41 4.16 7.03
CA ALA A 116 -0.34 3.33 7.53
C ALA A 116 -0.75 1.86 7.44
N VAL A 117 0.16 1.01 6.97
CA VAL A 117 -0.09 -0.40 6.68
C VAL A 117 1.09 -1.23 7.12
N LYS A 118 0.80 -2.49 7.43
CA LYS A 118 1.78 -3.56 7.42
C LYS A 118 1.72 -4.25 6.06
N ILE A 119 2.76 -4.07 5.25
CA ILE A 119 2.88 -4.65 3.92
C ILE A 119 3.83 -5.85 3.95
N THR A 120 3.48 -6.93 3.24
CA THR A 120 4.37 -8.08 3.06
C THR A 120 4.64 -8.28 1.58
N VAL A 121 5.92 -8.25 1.23
CA VAL A 121 6.40 -8.45 -0.14
C VAL A 121 7.12 -9.80 -0.21
N LYS A 122 6.89 -10.56 -1.28
CA LYS A 122 7.62 -11.79 -1.58
C LYS A 122 8.12 -11.72 -3.01
N GLY A 123 9.43 -11.60 -3.20
CA GLY A 123 10.00 -11.28 -4.51
C GLY A 123 9.60 -9.86 -4.92
N ASP A 124 8.91 -9.73 -6.04
CA ASP A 124 8.46 -8.46 -6.61
C ASP A 124 6.95 -8.18 -6.43
N VAL A 125 6.25 -9.04 -5.70
CA VAL A 125 4.79 -8.93 -5.49
C VAL A 125 4.41 -8.72 -4.03
N VAL A 126 3.36 -7.94 -3.83
CA VAL A 126 2.72 -7.76 -2.53
C VAL A 126 1.76 -8.91 -2.27
N THR A 127 2.01 -9.68 -1.22
CA THR A 127 1.18 -10.83 -0.84
C THR A 127 0.23 -10.52 0.31
N ARG A 128 0.50 -9.48 1.10
CA ARG A 128 -0.39 -9.04 2.18
C ARG A 128 -0.32 -7.53 2.39
N ILE A 129 -1.46 -6.91 2.65
CA ILE A 129 -1.59 -5.54 3.16
C ILE A 129 -2.58 -5.58 4.32
N ALA A 130 -2.23 -4.98 5.46
CA ALA A 130 -3.16 -4.79 6.56
C ALA A 130 -3.07 -3.36 7.09
N GLU A 131 -4.20 -2.67 7.12
CA GLU A 131 -4.33 -1.31 7.66
C GLU A 131 -3.96 -1.29 9.15
N TYR A 132 -3.22 -0.30 9.61
CA TYR A 132 -3.12 -0.02 11.05
C TYR A 132 -4.31 0.85 11.50
N TYR A 133 -4.93 0.48 12.62
CA TYR A 133 -6.00 1.28 13.22
C TYR A 133 -5.43 2.30 14.22
N HIS A 134 -5.65 3.59 13.96
CA HIS A 134 -5.10 4.72 14.75
C HIS A 134 -3.65 4.49 15.23
N PRO A 135 -2.72 4.24 14.30
CA PRO A 135 -1.31 4.15 14.61
C PRO A 135 -0.69 5.52 14.88
#